data_AF-A0A1V6D4T3-F1
#
_entry.id   AF-A0A1V6D4T3-F1
#
_cell.length_a   1.000
_cell.length_b   1.000
_cell.length_c   1.000
_cell.angle_alpha   90.00
_cell.angle_beta   90.00
_cell.angle_gamma   90.00
#
_symmetry.space_group_name_H-M   'P 1'
#
loop_
_entity.id
_entity.type
_entity.pdbx_description
1 polymer ?
#
loop_
_entity_poly.entity_id
_entity_poly.type
_entity_poly.pdbx_seq_one_letter_code
_entity_poly.pdbx_strand_id
1 'polypeptide(L)'
;MEAGVNKNRPADPPSGVLFAAGRLVGFLLLAGLALGIFAAVVLVPAYVDMATARYVVGCNEAALQDAQDRVEANRRLIEALPEDPVLVARYAMAQEPLVPQTHEVIRVPGQSLLPDQRSPAANPRPAPPSGLLFQINARLQKPSTKRGLLLLAVALLTAAVFLFSPPNRYRLRAKKSS
;
A
#
# COMPACT_ATOMS: atom_id res chain seq x y z
N MET A 1 48.13 -49.35 43.98
CA MET A 1 48.52 -48.69 42.73
C MET A 1 47.39 -47.74 42.36
N GLU A 2 47.45 -46.51 42.86
CA GLU A 2 46.41 -45.50 42.64
C GLU A 2 46.70 -44.73 41.35
N ALA A 3 45.71 -44.72 40.46
CA ALA A 3 45.75 -43.95 39.23
C ALA A 3 45.65 -42.45 39.58
N GLY A 4 46.74 -41.72 39.34
CA GLY A 4 46.80 -40.27 39.51
C GLY A 4 45.79 -39.58 38.60
N VAL A 5 44.68 -39.13 39.18
CA VAL A 5 43.73 -38.21 38.56
C VAL A 5 44.43 -36.89 38.34
N ASN A 6 44.81 -36.64 37.09
CA ASN A 6 45.46 -35.41 36.65
C ASN A 6 44.46 -34.24 36.73
N LYS A 7 44.48 -33.51 37.85
CA LYS A 7 43.59 -32.38 38.20
C LYS A 7 43.88 -31.07 37.44
N ASN A 8 44.75 -31.08 36.43
CA ASN A 8 45.18 -29.88 35.71
C ASN A 8 44.43 -29.66 34.38
N ARG A 9 43.10 -29.80 34.37
CA ARG A 9 42.30 -29.19 33.30
C ARG A 9 42.01 -27.74 33.73
N PRO A 10 42.58 -26.72 33.05
CA PRO A 10 42.10 -25.36 33.27
C PRO A 10 40.62 -25.36 32.90
N ALA A 11 39.77 -24.95 33.85
CA ALA A 11 38.37 -24.69 33.58
C ALA A 11 38.31 -23.63 32.48
N ASP A 12 37.73 -23.99 31.33
CA ASP A 12 37.45 -23.01 30.27
C ASP A 12 36.66 -21.86 30.89
N PRO A 13 37.13 -20.60 30.79
CA PRO A 13 36.48 -19.50 31.47
C PRO A 13 35.05 -19.33 30.92
N PRO A 14 34.04 -19.06 31.77
CA PRO A 14 32.64 -18.86 31.35
C PRO A 14 32.46 -17.67 30.39
N SER A 15 33.50 -16.86 30.19
CA SER A 15 33.54 -15.75 29.24
C SER A 15 33.34 -16.19 27.78
N GLY A 16 33.79 -17.39 27.39
CA GLY A 16 33.66 -17.85 26.00
C GLY A 16 32.20 -17.98 25.53
N VAL A 17 31.30 -18.40 26.41
CA VAL A 17 29.88 -18.61 26.10
C VAL A 17 29.12 -17.28 26.00
N LEU A 18 29.43 -16.32 26.87
CA LEU A 18 28.84 -14.97 26.83
C LEU A 18 29.29 -14.19 25.58
N PHE A 19 30.57 -14.31 25.20
CA PHE A 19 31.07 -13.71 23.94
C PHE A 19 30.44 -14.37 22.70
N ALA A 20 30.24 -15.69 22.72
CA ALA A 20 29.56 -16.39 21.61
C ALA A 20 28.08 -15.98 21.50
N ALA A 21 27.37 -15.89 22.62
CA ALA A 21 25.97 -15.44 22.65
C ALA A 21 25.82 -14.00 22.17
N GLY A 22 26.69 -13.08 22.64
CA GLY A 22 26.69 -11.69 22.19
C GLY A 22 26.95 -11.54 20.68
N ARG A 23 27.84 -12.37 20.12
CA ARG A 23 28.10 -12.38 18.67
C ARG A 23 26.90 -12.90 17.87
N LEU A 24 26.21 -13.90 18.38
CA LEU A 24 25.01 -14.46 17.75
C LEU A 24 23.86 -13.44 17.74
N VAL A 25 23.65 -12.73 18.85
CA VAL A 25 22.66 -11.65 18.94
C VAL A 25 22.99 -10.50 17.99
N GLY A 26 24.26 -10.07 17.94
CA GLY A 26 24.70 -9.02 17.01
C GLY A 26 24.54 -9.42 15.54
N PHE A 27 24.86 -10.68 15.20
CA PHE A 27 24.62 -11.23 13.87
C PHE A 27 23.13 -11.24 13.51
N LEU A 28 22.27 -11.75 14.40
CA LEU A 28 20.82 -11.79 14.16
C LEU A 28 20.22 -10.40 13.94
N LEU A 29 20.65 -9.41 14.72
CA LEU A 29 20.18 -8.04 14.56
C LEU A 29 20.58 -7.45 13.20
N LEU A 30 21.85 -7.58 12.80
CA LEU A 30 22.33 -7.04 11.52
C LEU A 30 21.79 -7.82 10.31
N ALA A 31 21.78 -9.15 10.38
CA ALA A 31 21.23 -9.99 9.32
C ALA A 31 19.71 -9.80 9.18
N GLY A 32 18.99 -9.70 10.29
CA GLY A 32 17.56 -9.40 10.32
C GLY A 32 17.25 -8.03 9.73
N LEU A 33 18.05 -7.01 10.05
CA LEU A 33 17.88 -5.67 9.48
C LEU A 33 18.15 -5.66 7.96
N ALA A 34 19.21 -6.35 7.51
CA ALA A 34 19.50 -6.48 6.07
C ALA A 34 18.38 -7.21 5.32
N LEU A 35 17.86 -8.30 5.88
CA LEU A 35 16.74 -9.05 5.33
C LEU A 35 15.45 -8.19 5.31
N GLY A 36 15.21 -7.42 6.38
CA GLY A 36 14.08 -6.50 6.47
C GLY A 36 14.12 -5.41 5.41
N ILE A 37 15.29 -4.82 5.14
CA ILE A 37 15.47 -3.86 4.05
C ILE A 37 15.18 -4.52 2.70
N PHE A 38 15.71 -5.72 2.47
CA PHE A 38 15.49 -6.44 1.23
C PHE A 38 14.01 -6.75 1.01
N ALA A 39 13.33 -7.25 2.05
CA ALA A 39 11.90 -7.50 2.03
C ALA A 39 11.11 -6.21 1.75
N ALA A 40 11.42 -5.11 2.41
CA ALA A 40 10.75 -3.82 2.19
C ALA A 40 10.91 -3.33 0.74
N VAL A 41 12.11 -3.46 0.16
CA VAL A 41 12.38 -3.02 -1.23
C VAL A 41 11.57 -3.80 -2.27
N VAL A 42 11.26 -5.07 -2.00
CA VAL A 42 10.53 -5.94 -2.95
C VAL A 42 9.02 -5.93 -2.68
N LEU A 43 8.62 -6.00 -1.42
CA LEU A 43 7.23 -6.21 -1.02
C LEU A 43 6.42 -4.91 -1.05
N VAL A 44 7.02 -3.78 -0.69
CA VAL A 44 6.30 -2.49 -0.61
C VAL A 44 5.77 -2.05 -1.99
N PRO A 45 6.55 -2.08 -3.08
CA PRO A 45 6.03 -1.71 -4.39
C PRO A 45 4.85 -2.58 -4.84
N ALA A 46 5.00 -3.90 -4.73
CA ALA A 46 3.94 -4.85 -5.11
C ALA A 46 2.65 -4.66 -4.29
N TYR A 47 2.78 -4.38 -2.99
CA TYR A 47 1.63 -4.10 -2.14
C TYR A 47 0.92 -2.80 -2.54
N VAL A 48 1.68 -1.75 -2.88
CA VAL A 48 1.11 -0.46 -3.31
C VAL A 48 0.40 -0.61 -4.66
N ASP A 49 0.96 -1.37 -5.59
CA ASP A 49 0.32 -1.65 -6.89
C ASP A 49 -1.01 -2.41 -6.70
N MET A 50 -1.05 -3.37 -5.76
CA MET A 50 -2.28 -4.06 -5.42
C MET A 50 -3.32 -3.14 -4.75
N ALA A 51 -2.88 -2.26 -3.85
CA ALA A 51 -3.75 -1.30 -3.16
C ALA A 51 -4.34 -0.26 -4.13
N THR A 52 -3.53 0.25 -5.07
CA THR A 52 -4.01 1.15 -6.13
C THR A 52 -5.02 0.46 -7.03
N ALA A 53 -4.75 -0.77 -7.48
CA ALA A 53 -5.67 -1.52 -8.32
C ALA A 53 -7.04 -1.71 -7.65
N ARG A 54 -7.05 -2.09 -6.37
CA ARG A 54 -8.29 -2.22 -5.58
C ARG A 54 -9.05 -0.90 -5.47
N TYR A 55 -8.34 0.20 -5.25
CA TYR A 55 -8.95 1.53 -5.19
C TYR A 55 -9.60 1.91 -6.53
N VAL A 56 -8.89 1.71 -7.64
CA VAL A 56 -9.41 2.01 -8.99
C VAL A 56 -10.64 1.16 -9.31
N VAL A 57 -10.62 -0.13 -8.98
CA VAL A 57 -11.80 -1.00 -9.15
C VAL A 57 -12.99 -0.48 -8.36
N GLY A 58 -12.81 -0.15 -7.08
CA GLY A 58 -13.91 0.38 -6.26
C GLY A 58 -14.43 1.74 -6.75
N CYS A 59 -13.56 2.60 -7.28
CA CYS A 59 -13.98 3.86 -7.91
C CYS A 59 -14.79 3.63 -9.19
N ASN A 60 -14.38 2.66 -10.01
CA ASN A 60 -15.10 2.31 -11.24
C ASN A 60 -16.47 1.68 -10.94
N GLU A 61 -16.56 0.84 -9.91
CA GLU A 61 -17.83 0.26 -9.44
C GLU A 61 -18.79 1.35 -8.97
N ALA A 62 -18.33 2.31 -8.15
CA ALA A 62 -19.16 3.43 -7.72
C ALA A 62 -19.61 4.31 -8.89
N ALA A 63 -18.72 4.56 -9.87
CA ALA A 63 -19.07 5.32 -11.07
C ALA A 63 -20.09 4.60 -11.97
N LEU A 64 -20.00 3.27 -12.04
CA LEU A 64 -20.97 2.45 -12.77
C LEU A 64 -22.35 2.49 -12.10
N GLN A 65 -22.40 2.42 -10.77
CA GLN A 65 -23.65 2.57 -10.01
C GLN A 65 -24.28 3.95 -10.23
N ASP A 66 -23.49 5.03 -10.11
CA ASP A 66 -23.96 6.39 -10.39
C ASP A 66 -24.55 6.52 -11.81
N ALA A 67 -23.93 5.86 -12.80
CA ALA A 67 -24.42 5.86 -14.18
C ALA A 67 -25.73 5.05 -14.33
N GLN A 68 -25.84 3.90 -13.67
CA GLN A 68 -27.05 3.08 -13.67
C GLN A 68 -28.22 3.82 -13.00
N ASP A 69 -27.98 4.46 -11.87
CA ASP A 69 -28.99 5.26 -11.15
C ASP A 69 -29.53 6.40 -12.03
N ARG A 70 -28.64 7.05 -12.81
CA ARG A 70 -29.04 8.09 -13.78
C ARG A 70 -29.86 7.52 -14.93
N VAL A 71 -29.50 6.37 -15.47
CA VAL A 71 -30.26 5.70 -16.53
C VAL A 71 -31.65 5.33 -16.03
N GLU A 72 -31.75 4.80 -14.82
CA GLU A 72 -33.03 4.44 -14.23
C GLU A 72 -33.90 5.66 -13.92
N ALA A 73 -33.31 6.74 -13.39
CA ALA A 73 -34.01 8.01 -13.19
C ALA A 73 -34.52 8.58 -14.52
N ASN A 74 -33.71 8.57 -15.57
CA ASN A 74 -34.10 9.02 -16.91
C ASN A 74 -35.21 8.15 -17.50
N ARG A 75 -35.17 6.83 -17.28
CA ARG A 75 -36.22 5.91 -17.73
C ARG A 75 -37.56 6.25 -17.07
N ARG A 76 -37.57 6.47 -15.75
CA ARG A 76 -38.79 6.89 -15.02
C ARG A 76 -39.32 8.23 -15.52
N LEU A 77 -38.44 9.17 -15.86
CA LEU A 77 -38.84 10.45 -16.47
C LEU A 77 -39.47 10.26 -17.84
N ILE A 78 -38.87 9.45 -18.72
CA ILE A 78 -39.40 9.17 -20.06
C ILE A 78 -40.77 8.47 -19.97
N GLU A 79 -40.93 7.51 -19.06
CA GLU A 79 -42.20 6.81 -18.84
C GLU A 79 -43.29 7.76 -18.31
N ALA A 80 -42.95 8.78 -17.50
CA ALA A 80 -43.88 9.78 -16.99
C ALA A 80 -44.20 10.92 -17.99
N LEU A 81 -43.35 11.15 -19.00
CA LEU A 81 -43.52 12.21 -19.99
C LEU A 81 -44.85 12.20 -20.77
N PRO A 82 -45.35 11.06 -21.28
CA PRO A 82 -46.61 11.04 -22.05
C PRO A 82 -47.86 11.30 -21.20
N GLU A 83 -47.78 11.19 -19.87
CA GLU A 83 -48.91 11.39 -18.96
C GLU A 83 -49.07 12.84 -18.50
N ASP A 84 -48.03 13.68 -18.62
CA ASP A 84 -48.06 15.07 -18.14
C ASP A 84 -47.49 16.07 -19.18
N PRO A 85 -48.36 16.80 -19.90
CA PRO A 85 -47.93 17.78 -20.89
C PRO A 85 -47.16 18.97 -20.28
N VAL A 86 -47.33 19.25 -18.98
CA VAL A 86 -46.60 20.32 -18.27
C VAL A 86 -45.16 19.89 -18.01
N LEU A 87 -44.92 18.61 -17.70
CA LEU A 87 -43.58 18.06 -17.56
C LEU A 87 -42.81 18.08 -18.88
N VAL A 88 -43.45 17.75 -20.01
CA VAL A 88 -42.85 17.82 -21.36
C VAL A 88 -42.40 19.24 -21.68
N ALA A 89 -43.26 20.25 -21.45
CA ALA A 89 -42.93 21.65 -21.69
C ALA A 89 -41.77 22.13 -20.80
N ARG A 90 -41.76 21.75 -19.51
CA ARG A 90 -40.66 22.08 -18.58
C ARG A 90 -39.34 21.43 -18.97
N TYR A 91 -39.38 20.19 -19.46
CA TYR A 91 -38.19 19.47 -19.90
C TYR A 91 -37.62 20.05 -21.19
N ALA A 92 -38.49 20.42 -22.15
CA ALA A 92 -38.11 21.10 -23.37
C ALA A 92 -37.43 22.46 -23.08
N MET A 93 -38.00 23.26 -22.18
CA MET A 93 -37.41 24.54 -21.73
C MET A 93 -36.06 24.38 -21.00
N ALA A 94 -35.82 23.22 -20.38
CA ALA A 94 -34.57 22.94 -19.68
C ALA A 94 -33.44 22.50 -20.63
N GLN A 95 -33.75 21.82 -21.73
CA GLN A 95 -32.75 21.37 -22.72
C GLN A 95 -32.46 22.41 -23.80
N GLU A 96 -33.46 23.16 -24.24
CA GLU A 96 -33.29 24.34 -25.08
C GLU A 96 -34.07 25.51 -24.47
N PRO A 97 -33.49 26.71 -24.35
CA PRO A 97 -34.21 27.89 -23.91
C PRO A 97 -35.16 28.40 -25.02
N LEU A 98 -36.05 27.56 -25.53
CA LEU A 98 -37.17 27.96 -26.36
C LEU A 98 -38.30 28.44 -25.45
N VAL A 99 -38.39 29.76 -25.28
CA VAL A 99 -39.56 30.40 -24.68
C VAL A 99 -40.61 30.54 -25.79
N PRO A 100 -41.80 29.90 -25.70
CA PRO A 100 -42.86 30.10 -26.67
C PRO A 100 -43.30 31.57 -26.65
N GLN A 101 -43.43 32.19 -27.83
CA GLN A 101 -43.65 33.63 -28.02
C GLN A 101 -44.92 34.19 -27.34
N THR A 102 -45.81 33.32 -26.87
CA THR A 102 -47.09 33.66 -26.25
C THR A 102 -47.07 33.66 -24.72
N HIS A 103 -45.94 33.45 -24.04
CA HIS A 103 -45.87 33.41 -22.58
C HIS A 103 -44.96 34.50 -22.02
N GLU A 104 -45.51 35.33 -21.13
CA GLU A 104 -44.77 36.33 -20.36
C GLU A 104 -44.00 35.63 -19.23
N VAL A 105 -42.68 35.48 -19.38
CA VAL A 105 -41.84 34.87 -18.35
C VAL A 105 -41.58 35.88 -17.24
N ILE A 106 -42.36 35.81 -16.16
CA ILE A 106 -42.10 36.58 -14.94
C ILE A 106 -40.84 35.99 -14.28
N ARG A 107 -39.70 36.64 -14.48
CA ARG A 107 -38.45 36.29 -13.78
C ARG A 107 -38.54 36.73 -12.32
N VAL A 108 -38.80 35.80 -11.42
CA VAL A 108 -38.66 36.03 -9.99
C VAL A 108 -37.17 35.98 -9.65
N PRO A 109 -36.56 37.07 -9.15
CA PRO A 109 -35.14 37.07 -8.81
C PRO A 109 -34.87 36.01 -7.71
N GLY A 110 -33.97 35.08 -8.00
CA GLY A 110 -33.57 34.00 -7.07
C GLY A 110 -34.24 32.65 -7.30
N GLN A 111 -35.22 32.52 -8.21
CA GLN A 111 -35.76 31.22 -8.59
C GLN A 111 -35.18 30.76 -9.93
N SER A 112 -34.50 29.61 -9.89
CA SER A 112 -34.15 28.85 -11.09
C SER A 112 -35.43 28.33 -11.73
N LEU A 113 -35.66 28.66 -13.00
CA LEU A 113 -36.74 28.09 -13.83
C LEU A 113 -36.50 26.62 -14.18
N LEU A 114 -35.28 26.13 -13.98
CA LEU A 114 -34.94 24.73 -14.21
C LEU A 114 -35.43 23.89 -13.03
N PRO A 115 -36.08 22.73 -13.29
CA PRO A 115 -36.42 21.79 -12.24
C PRO A 115 -35.18 21.48 -11.43
N ASP A 116 -35.31 21.51 -10.11
CA ASP A 116 -34.26 21.18 -9.16
C ASP A 116 -33.73 19.79 -9.52
N GLN A 117 -32.60 19.76 -10.24
CA GLN A 117 -31.88 18.53 -10.53
C GLN A 117 -31.33 18.08 -9.19
N ARG A 118 -32.14 17.38 -8.40
CA ARG A 118 -31.65 16.56 -7.30
C ARG A 118 -30.76 15.51 -7.95
N SER A 119 -29.48 15.86 -8.07
CA SER A 119 -28.46 14.88 -8.38
C SER A 119 -28.66 13.76 -7.38
N PRO A 120 -28.78 12.49 -7.83
CA PRO A 120 -28.82 11.39 -6.90
C PRO A 120 -27.63 11.52 -5.94
N ALA A 121 -27.88 11.21 -4.65
CA ALA A 121 -26.87 11.30 -3.62
C ALA A 121 -25.64 10.51 -4.10
N ALA A 122 -24.48 11.17 -4.15
CA ALA A 122 -23.28 10.55 -4.70
C ALA A 122 -22.98 9.25 -3.93
N ASN A 123 -22.78 8.15 -4.66
CA ASN A 123 -22.44 6.89 -4.01
C ASN A 123 -21.13 7.04 -3.22
N PRO A 124 -21.04 6.47 -2.01
CA PRO A 124 -19.87 6.61 -1.15
C PRO A 124 -18.66 5.95 -1.84
N ARG A 125 -17.68 6.78 -2.20
CA ARG A 125 -16.45 6.31 -2.83
C ARG A 125 -15.53 5.66 -1.79
N PRO A 126 -14.74 4.64 -2.18
CA PRO A 126 -13.74 4.07 -1.28
C PRO A 126 -12.75 5.15 -0.82
N ALA A 127 -12.30 5.05 0.42
CA ALA A 127 -11.29 5.97 0.96
C ALA A 127 -9.96 5.78 0.20
N PRO A 128 -9.23 6.88 -0.09
CA PRO A 128 -7.94 6.77 -0.76
C PRO A 128 -6.95 5.98 0.09
N PRO A 129 -6.05 5.20 -0.54
CA PRO A 129 -5.09 4.41 0.20
C PRO A 129 -4.07 5.31 0.95
N SER A 130 -3.50 4.79 2.03
CA SER A 130 -2.72 5.58 2.99
C SER A 130 -1.46 6.21 2.37
N GLY A 131 -1.31 7.54 2.52
CA GLY A 131 -0.28 8.32 1.84
C GLY A 131 1.17 7.98 2.21
N LEU A 132 1.42 7.42 3.41
CA LEU A 132 2.77 7.06 3.86
C LEU A 132 3.40 5.96 3.00
N LEU A 133 2.64 4.90 2.68
CA LEU A 133 3.14 3.80 1.85
C LEU A 133 3.43 4.26 0.42
N PHE A 134 2.63 5.18 -0.10
CA PHE A 134 2.85 5.78 -1.42
C PHE A 134 4.11 6.66 -1.45
N GLN A 135 4.36 7.44 -0.40
CA GLN A 135 5.60 8.23 -0.30
C GLN A 135 6.84 7.34 -0.24
N ILE A 136 6.77 6.22 0.50
CA ILE A 136 7.85 5.24 0.58
C ILE A 136 8.05 4.56 -0.79
N ASN A 137 6.97 4.15 -1.46
CA ASN A 137 7.04 3.56 -2.80
C ASN A 137 7.63 4.53 -3.83
N ALA A 138 7.19 5.80 -3.83
CA ALA A 138 7.73 6.83 -4.73
C ALA A 138 9.24 7.04 -4.54
N ARG A 139 9.73 6.90 -3.31
CA ARG A 139 11.18 6.92 -3.02
C ARG A 139 11.87 5.64 -3.46
N LEU A 140 11.24 4.47 -3.33
CA LEU A 140 11.77 3.16 -3.73
C LEU A 140 11.78 2.93 -5.25
N GLN A 141 10.89 3.60 -6.01
CA GLN A 141 10.86 3.53 -7.47
C GLN A 141 12.08 4.20 -8.13
N LYS A 142 12.75 5.13 -7.44
CA LYS A 142 13.99 5.72 -7.95
C LYS A 142 15.08 4.64 -8.02
N PRO A 143 15.71 4.42 -9.18
CA PRO A 143 16.68 3.34 -9.34
C PRO A 143 17.92 3.54 -8.46
N SER A 144 18.28 4.79 -8.14
CA SER A 144 19.41 5.13 -7.27
C SER A 144 19.18 4.72 -5.82
N THR A 145 18.01 5.00 -5.25
CA THR A 145 17.66 4.59 -3.87
C THR A 145 17.47 3.09 -3.75
N LYS A 146 16.87 2.43 -4.74
CA LYS A 146 16.76 0.96 -4.76
C LYS A 146 18.14 0.30 -4.77
N ARG A 147 19.02 0.74 -5.67
CA ARG A 147 20.41 0.25 -5.73
C ARG A 147 21.17 0.56 -4.44
N GLY A 148 21.02 1.77 -3.90
CA GLY A 148 21.65 2.18 -2.64
C GLY A 148 21.22 1.32 -1.45
N LEU A 149 19.92 1.06 -1.30
CA LEU A 149 19.39 0.18 -0.24
C LEU A 149 19.83 -1.26 -0.40
N LEU A 150 19.88 -1.78 -1.63
CA LEU A 150 20.39 -3.13 -1.90
C LEU A 150 21.89 -3.24 -1.59
N LEU A 151 22.70 -2.26 -2.01
CA LEU A 151 24.11 -2.22 -1.69
C LEU A 151 24.35 -2.11 -0.18
N LEU A 152 23.55 -1.30 0.51
CA LEU A 152 23.59 -1.18 1.96
C LEU A 152 23.23 -2.52 2.64
N ALA A 153 22.17 -3.20 2.18
CA ALA A 153 21.79 -4.51 2.72
C ALA A 153 22.90 -5.55 2.51
N VAL A 154 23.53 -5.59 1.32
CA VAL A 154 24.67 -6.47 1.04
C VAL A 154 25.87 -6.11 1.92
N ALA A 155 26.19 -4.82 2.08
CA ALA A 155 27.28 -4.36 2.94
C ALA A 155 27.06 -4.70 4.42
N LEU A 156 25.82 -4.59 4.90
CA LEU A 156 25.45 -4.99 6.26
C LEU A 156 25.55 -6.49 6.45
N LEU A 157 25.15 -7.28 5.46
CA LEU A 157 25.26 -8.74 5.51
C LEU A 157 26.72 -9.19 5.46
N THR A 158 27.55 -8.61 4.59
CA THR A 158 28.99 -8.91 4.57
C THR A 158 29.68 -8.46 5.85
N ALA A 159 29.34 -7.29 6.40
CA ALA A 159 29.82 -6.85 7.70
C ALA A 159 29.40 -7.81 8.82
N ALA A 160 28.14 -8.25 8.83
CA ALA A 160 27.63 -9.21 9.80
C ALA A 160 28.40 -10.53 9.75
N VAL A 161 28.63 -11.06 8.55
CA VAL A 161 29.43 -12.27 8.36
C VAL A 161 30.87 -12.05 8.82
N PHE A 162 31.52 -10.94 8.45
CA PHE A 162 32.92 -10.73 8.77
C PHE A 162 33.18 -10.45 10.26
N LEU A 163 32.34 -9.65 10.90
CA LEU A 163 32.47 -9.28 12.32
C LEU A 163 32.07 -10.43 13.26
N PHE A 164 31.06 -11.22 12.88
CA PHE A 164 30.47 -12.21 13.77
C PHE A 164 30.75 -13.67 13.38
N SER A 165 31.44 -13.95 12.26
CA SER A 165 31.88 -15.31 11.93
C SER A 165 32.88 -15.85 12.97
N PRO A 166 32.69 -17.09 13.46
CA PRO A 166 33.60 -17.70 14.40
C PRO A 166 34.98 -17.91 13.76
N PRO A 167 36.09 -17.64 14.48
CA PRO A 167 37.41 -17.93 13.98
C PRO A 167 37.51 -19.44 13.72
N ASN A 168 37.88 -19.81 12.49
CA ASN A 168 37.91 -21.18 11.97
C ASN A 168 39.07 -22.01 12.59
N ARG A 169 39.17 -22.05 13.93
CA ARG A 169 40.24 -22.73 14.68
C ARG A 169 39.95 -24.20 14.98
N TYR A 170 38.78 -24.72 14.61
CA TYR A 170 38.37 -26.10 14.94
C TYR A 170 38.67 -27.14 13.85
N ARG A 171 39.10 -26.74 12.63
CA ARG A 171 39.35 -27.71 11.55
C ARG A 171 40.72 -28.40 11.55
N LEU A 172 41.63 -27.99 12.44
CA LEU A 172 43.00 -28.55 12.49
C LEU A 172 43.26 -29.57 13.61
N ARG A 173 42.34 -29.75 14.58
CA ARG A 173 42.50 -30.76 15.65
C ARG A 173 41.91 -32.13 15.34
N ALA A 174 40.96 -32.24 14.41
CA ALA A 174 40.36 -33.52 14.03
C ALA A 174 41.22 -34.36 13.07
N LYS A 175 42.34 -33.81 12.56
CA LYS A 175 43.23 -34.52 11.60
C LYS A 175 44.50 -35.09 12.23
N LYS A 176 44.69 -34.95 13.55
CA LYS A 176 45.91 -35.38 14.26
C LYS A 176 45.70 -36.58 15.19
N SER A 177 44.56 -37.25 15.11
CA SER A 177 44.24 -38.45 15.89
C SER A 177 43.89 -39.66 15.00
N SER A 178 44.43 -39.71 13.78
CA SER A 178 44.48 -40.94 12.98
C SER A 178 45.92 -41.35 12.80
#